data_AF-A0A4S1EHI4-F1
#
_entry.id   AF-A0A4S1EHI4-F1
#
_cell.length_a   1.000
_cell.length_b   1.000
_cell.length_c   1.000
_cell.angle_alpha   90.00
_cell.angle_beta   90.00
_cell.angle_gamma   90.00
#
_symmetry.space_group_name_H-M   'P 1'
#
loop_
_entity.id
_entity.type
_entity.pdbx_description
1 polymer ?
#
loop_
_entity_poly.entity_id
_entity_poly.type
_entity_poly.pdbx_seq_one_letter_code
_entity_poly.pdbx_strand_id
1 'polypeptide(L)'
;MSLELVNQPLPSREKSEQIARAFLQEHAPDLLERMEISWIDPHDEPLTVEQNGTTQNLTLTGMKVKARNLADGRWFWVIVGADEKPMVFERDIVWISFPGKRQTEKWLHDAWLAQQKS
;
A
#
# COMPACT_ATOMS: atom_id res chain seq x y z
N MET A 1 13.50 -3.39 -11.65
CA MET A 1 12.53 -4.12 -10.82
C MET A 1 11.98 -5.25 -11.68
N SER A 2 12.28 -6.49 -11.29
CA SER A 2 12.04 -7.70 -12.08
C SER A 2 10.55 -7.96 -12.18
N LEU A 3 10.05 -8.32 -13.37
CA LEU A 3 8.68 -8.83 -13.61
C LEU A 3 8.33 -10.07 -12.75
N GLU A 4 9.29 -10.59 -11.98
CA GLU A 4 9.17 -11.76 -11.13
C GLU A 4 8.21 -11.59 -9.96
N LEU A 5 7.82 -10.38 -9.57
CA LEU A 5 6.82 -10.16 -8.50
C LEU A 5 5.39 -10.42 -8.95
N VAL A 6 5.16 -10.43 -10.27
CA VAL A 6 3.86 -10.77 -10.86
C VAL A 6 3.69 -12.28 -10.76
N ASN A 7 2.73 -12.75 -9.94
CA ASN A 7 2.43 -14.16 -9.60
C ASN A 7 3.23 -14.80 -8.45
N GLN A 8 3.96 -14.04 -7.64
CA GLN A 8 4.52 -14.62 -6.41
C GLN A 8 3.45 -14.82 -5.33
N PRO A 9 3.63 -15.83 -4.44
CA PRO A 9 2.71 -16.05 -3.34
C PRO A 9 2.73 -14.82 -2.42
N LEU A 10 1.53 -14.31 -2.13
CA LEU A 10 1.38 -13.19 -1.22
C LEU A 10 1.75 -13.60 0.22
N PRO A 11 2.28 -12.67 1.02
CA PRO A 11 2.49 -12.92 2.45
C PRO A 11 1.14 -13.23 3.14
N SER A 12 1.22 -13.95 4.26
CA SER A 12 0.03 -14.21 5.08
C SER A 12 -0.57 -12.91 5.63
N ARG A 13 -1.82 -12.95 6.09
CA ARG A 13 -2.46 -11.79 6.75
C ARG A 13 -1.64 -11.28 7.93
N GLU A 14 -1.19 -12.19 8.79
CA GLU A 14 -0.37 -11.88 9.97
C GLU A 14 0.96 -11.24 9.59
N LYS A 15 1.64 -11.78 8.57
CA LYS A 15 2.90 -11.24 8.09
C LYS A 15 2.73 -9.87 7.46
N SER A 16 1.66 -9.68 6.68
CA SER A 16 1.30 -8.39 6.08
C SER A 16 1.02 -7.34 7.15
N GLU A 17 0.32 -7.71 8.21
CA GLU A 17 0.09 -6.83 9.35
C GLU A 17 1.40 -6.42 10.03
N GLN A 18 2.31 -7.37 10.28
CA GLN A 18 3.62 -7.09 10.90
C GLN A 18 4.44 -6.10 10.06
N ILE A 19 4.50 -6.33 8.74
CA ILE A 19 5.21 -5.45 7.80
C ILE A 19 4.58 -4.05 7.77
N ALA A 20 3.25 -3.97 7.70
CA ALA A 20 2.54 -2.71 7.73
C ALA A 20 2.78 -1.95 9.04
N ARG A 21 2.77 -2.64 10.18
CA ARG A 21 3.07 -2.03 11.49
C ARG A 21 4.50 -1.51 11.57
N ALA A 22 5.48 -2.29 11.10
CA ALA A 22 6.87 -1.86 11.09
C ALA A 22 7.07 -0.61 10.21
N PHE A 23 6.46 -0.59 9.03
CA PHE A 23 6.49 0.57 8.14
C PHE A 23 5.85 1.82 8.79
N LEU A 24 4.69 1.65 9.41
CA LEU A 24 4.03 2.75 10.11
C LEU A 24 4.87 3.23 11.30
N GLN A 25 5.56 2.34 12.01
CA GLN A 25 6.43 2.74 13.12
C GLN A 25 7.55 3.68 12.65
N GLU A 26 8.08 3.43 11.46
CA GLU A 26 9.16 4.23 10.88
C GLU A 26 8.67 5.56 10.29
N HIS A 27 7.54 5.54 9.57
CA HIS A 27 7.11 6.69 8.75
C HIS A 27 5.88 7.44 9.24
N ALA A 28 5.02 6.80 10.05
CA ALA A 28 3.77 7.36 10.55
C ALA A 28 3.40 6.78 11.93
N PRO A 29 4.26 6.93 12.95
CA PRO A 29 4.06 6.31 14.26
C PRO A 29 2.80 6.82 14.96
N ASP A 30 2.35 8.03 14.60
CA ASP A 30 1.10 8.64 15.06
C ASP A 30 -0.14 7.79 14.73
N LEU A 31 -0.11 7.02 13.64
CA LEU A 31 -1.22 6.17 13.23
C LEU A 31 -1.28 4.87 14.04
N LEU A 32 -0.16 4.37 14.55
CA LEU A 32 -0.09 3.07 15.23
C LEU A 32 -0.84 3.04 16.55
N GLU A 33 -0.70 4.07 17.37
CA GLU A 33 -1.30 4.12 18.71
C GLU A 33 -2.83 4.05 18.66
N ARG A 34 -3.42 4.51 17.56
CA ARG A 34 -4.86 4.65 17.36
C ARG A 34 -5.34 3.85 16.14
N MET A 35 -4.60 2.81 15.77
CA MET A 35 -4.93 1.96 14.63
C MET A 35 -5.97 0.91 14.99
N GLU A 36 -7.10 0.92 14.27
CA GLU A 36 -8.04 -0.20 14.23
C GLU A 36 -8.02 -0.86 12.86
N ILE A 37 -7.58 -2.12 12.79
CA ILE A 37 -7.57 -2.88 11.53
C ILE A 37 -9.01 -3.27 11.18
N SER A 38 -9.44 -2.92 9.97
CA SER A 38 -10.75 -3.28 9.45
C SER A 38 -10.72 -4.59 8.66
N TRP A 39 -9.75 -4.75 7.75
CA TRP A 39 -9.55 -5.99 7.01
C TRP A 39 -8.16 -6.05 6.37
N ILE A 40 -7.75 -7.29 6.04
CA ILE A 40 -6.49 -7.60 5.36
C ILE A 40 -6.79 -8.60 4.25
N ASP A 41 -6.74 -8.16 2.99
CA ASP A 41 -7.08 -9.00 1.83
C ASP A 41 -6.22 -8.65 0.60
N PRO A 42 -6.06 -9.59 -0.36
CA PRO A 42 -5.41 -9.32 -1.63
C PRO A 42 -6.10 -8.18 -2.39
N HIS A 43 -5.29 -7.32 -3.01
CA HIS A 43 -5.75 -6.22 -3.83
C HIS A 43 -4.86 -6.07 -5.07
N ASP A 44 -5.50 -5.90 -6.22
CA ASP A 44 -4.86 -5.64 -7.49
C ASP A 44 -4.71 -4.12 -7.68
N GLU A 45 -3.47 -3.65 -7.78
CA GLU A 45 -3.15 -2.28 -8.13
C GLU A 45 -2.60 -2.24 -9.57
N PRO A 46 -3.24 -1.49 -10.48
CA PRO A 46 -2.71 -1.29 -11.83
C PRO A 46 -1.47 -0.39 -11.76
N LEU A 47 -0.34 -0.91 -12.21
CA LEU A 47 0.92 -0.21 -12.28
C LEU A 47 1.32 -0.03 -13.75
N THR A 48 1.62 1.21 -14.11
CA THR A 48 2.21 1.51 -15.41
C THR A 48 3.72 1.64 -15.23
N VAL A 49 4.48 0.69 -15.77
CA VAL A 49 5.95 0.70 -15.72
C VAL A 49 6.51 1.02 -17.09
N GLU A 50 7.43 1.98 -17.15
CA GLU A 50 8.20 2.23 -18.36
C GLU A 50 9.46 1.35 -18.34
N GLN A 51 9.52 0.33 -19.20
CA GLN A 51 10.71 -0.51 -19.38
C GLN A 51 11.24 -0.37 -20.81
N ASN A 52 12.53 -0.06 -20.94
CA ASN A 52 13.23 0.04 -22.23
C ASN A 52 12.50 0.94 -23.25
N GLY A 53 11.92 2.07 -22.79
CA GLY A 53 11.14 2.98 -23.64
C GLY A 53 9.76 2.46 -24.07
N THR A 54 9.32 1.33 -23.52
CA THR A 54 7.99 0.76 -23.73
C THR A 54 7.17 0.86 -22.43
N THR A 55 6.00 1.46 -22.52
CA THR A 55 5.03 1.49 -21.42
C THR A 55 4.33 0.13 -21.31
N GLN A 56 4.51 -0.56 -20.18
CA GLN A 56 3.79 -1.79 -19.88
C GLN A 56 2.81 -1.54 -18.73
N ASN A 57 1.56 -1.94 -18.94
CA ASN A 57 0.56 -2.00 -17.87
C ASN A 57 0.66 -3.37 -17.21
N LEU A 58 1.08 -3.39 -15.95
CA LEU A 58 1.16 -4.58 -15.12
C LEU A 58 0.12 -4.46 -14.01
N THR A 59 -0.55 -5.56 -13.69
CA THR A 59 -1.37 -5.65 -12.48
C THR A 59 -0.50 -6.21 -11.38
N LEU A 60 -0.34 -5.45 -10.30
CA LEU A 60 0.40 -5.90 -9.15
C LEU A 60 -0.57 -6.27 -8.02
N THR A 61 -0.58 -7.55 -7.68
CA THR A 61 -1.36 -8.04 -6.55
C THR A 61 -0.52 -7.88 -5.27
N GLY A 62 -1.09 -7.24 -4.24
CA GLY A 62 -0.49 -7.11 -2.92
C GLY A 62 -1.51 -7.35 -1.81
N MET A 63 -1.06 -7.53 -0.58
CA MET A 63 -1.92 -7.65 0.59
C MET A 63 -2.23 -6.26 1.14
N LYS A 64 -3.48 -5.84 1.05
CA LYS A 64 -3.93 -4.54 1.53
C LYS A 64 -4.38 -4.63 2.98
N VAL A 65 -3.64 -3.98 3.87
CA VAL A 65 -3.97 -3.79 5.28
C VAL A 65 -4.72 -2.48 5.41
N LYS A 66 -6.05 -2.55 5.52
CA LYS A 66 -6.90 -1.36 5.69
C LYS A 66 -7.20 -1.15 7.16
N ALA A 67 -6.94 0.07 7.62
CA ALA A 67 -7.17 0.46 8.99
C ALA A 67 -7.84 1.83 9.10
N ARG A 68 -8.46 2.05 10.26
CA ARG A 68 -9.08 3.31 10.63
C ARG A 68 -8.25 3.94 11.74
N ASN A 69 -7.99 5.24 11.61
CA ASN A 69 -7.41 6.04 12.67
C ASN A 69 -8.52 6.44 13.64
N LEU A 70 -8.44 5.98 14.89
CA LEU A 70 -9.42 6.31 15.93
C LEU A 70 -9.29 7.76 16.43
N ALA A 71 -8.19 8.46 16.11
CA ALA A 71 -8.00 9.87 16.48
C ALA A 71 -9.01 10.80 15.79
N ASP A 72 -9.23 10.58 14.49
CA ASP A 72 -9.95 11.48 13.59
C ASP A 72 -11.01 10.74 12.75
N GLY A 73 -11.10 9.42 12.90
CA GLY A 73 -12.00 8.54 12.17
C GLY A 73 -11.64 8.32 10.71
N ARG A 74 -10.49 8.81 10.23
CA ARG A 74 -10.04 8.72 8.83
C ARG A 74 -9.49 7.34 8.52
N TRP A 75 -9.56 6.97 7.25
CA TRP A 75 -9.02 5.70 6.78
C TRP A 75 -7.57 5.84 6.35
N PHE A 76 -6.82 4.76 6.47
CA PHE A 76 -5.50 4.60 5.88
C PHE A 76 -5.30 3.14 5.48
N TRP A 77 -4.34 2.89 4.59
CA TRP A 77 -3.96 1.54 4.24
C TRP A 77 -2.51 1.44 3.81
N VAL A 78 -1.94 0.27 4.04
CA VAL A 78 -0.65 -0.15 3.49
C VAL A 78 -0.90 -1.35 2.58
N ILE A 79 -0.31 -1.36 1.39
CA ILE A 79 -0.31 -2.53 0.51
C ILE A 79 1.08 -3.15 0.55
N VAL A 80 1.15 -4.43 0.92
CA VAL A 80 2.39 -5.19 1.03
C VAL A 80 2.54 -6.10 -0.18
N GLY A 81 3.67 -6.02 -0.86
CA GLY A 81 3.98 -6.83 -2.03
C GLY A 81 4.32 -8.27 -1.68
N ALA A 82 4.40 -9.11 -2.71
CA ALA A 82 4.88 -10.48 -2.57
C ALA A 82 6.35 -10.57 -2.11
N ASP A 83 7.13 -9.50 -2.29
CA ASP A 83 8.50 -9.34 -1.76
C ASP A 83 8.56 -8.92 -0.29
N GLU A 84 7.45 -9.02 0.44
CA GLU A 84 7.34 -8.63 1.85
C GLU A 84 7.67 -7.16 2.11
N LYS A 85 7.49 -6.29 1.11
CA LYS A 85 7.78 -4.85 1.22
C LYS A 85 6.52 -3.99 1.07
N PRO A 86 6.41 -2.89 1.83
CA PRO A 86 5.37 -1.88 1.59
C PRO A 86 5.51 -1.28 0.20
N MET A 87 4.43 -1.31 -0.56
CA MET A 87 4.37 -0.82 -1.94
C MET A 87 3.58 0.47 -2.06
N VAL A 88 2.43 0.52 -1.39
CA VAL A 88 1.52 1.66 -1.39
C VAL A 88 1.19 2.02 0.03
N PHE A 89 1.23 3.31 0.33
CA PHE A 89 0.70 3.86 1.57
C PHE A 89 -0.17 5.07 1.26
N GLU A 90 -1.43 5.01 1.70
CA GLU A 90 -2.35 6.14 1.68
C GLU A 90 -2.88 6.38 3.10
N ARG A 91 -2.99 7.65 3.51
CA ARG A 91 -3.57 8.08 4.79
C ARG A 91 -4.51 9.27 4.62
N ASP A 92 -5.19 9.64 5.70
CA ASP A 92 -6.08 10.80 5.78
C ASP A 92 -7.32 10.73 4.87
N ILE A 93 -7.84 9.51 4.68
CA ILE A 93 -8.82 9.21 3.65
C ILE A 93 -10.23 9.41 4.20
N VAL A 94 -10.92 10.40 3.63
CA VAL A 94 -12.31 10.73 3.93
C VAL A 94 -13.24 10.29 2.80
N TRP A 95 -14.30 9.56 3.14
CA TRP A 95 -15.37 9.25 2.20
C TRP A 95 -16.39 10.38 2.24
N ILE A 96 -16.33 11.30 1.27
CA ILE A 96 -17.40 12.30 1.11
C ILE A 96 -18.53 11.62 0.35
N SER A 97 -19.63 11.35 1.05
CA SER A 97 -20.86 10.84 0.45
C SER A 97 -21.44 11.86 -0.55
N PHE A 98 -21.33 11.54 -1.85
CA PHE A 98 -21.98 12.12 -3.04
C PHE A 98 -21.60 13.56 -3.49
N PRO A 99 -21.12 13.78 -4.75
CA PRO A 99 -20.61 12.83 -5.75
C PRO A 99 -19.11 12.60 -5.50
N GLY A 100 -18.81 11.42 -4.95
CA GLY A 100 -17.57 11.10 -4.24
C GLY A 100 -16.29 11.29 -5.05
N LYS A 101 -15.56 12.35 -4.72
CA LYS A 101 -14.15 12.50 -5.08
C LYS A 101 -13.31 12.12 -3.87
N ARG A 102 -12.44 11.13 -4.05
CA ARG A 102 -11.41 10.73 -3.10
C ARG A 102 -10.44 11.91 -2.94
N GLN A 103 -10.43 12.57 -1.79
CA GLN A 103 -9.39 13.54 -1.45
C GLN A 103 -8.38 12.81 -0.57
N THR A 104 -7.33 12.27 -1.20
CA THR A 104 -6.22 11.63 -0.50
C THR A 104 -4.91 12.23 -0.97
N GLU A 105 -3.99 12.43 -0.04
CA GLU A 105 -2.60 12.63 -0.38
C GLU A 105 -2.02 11.23 -0.66
N LYS A 106 -1.57 10.99 -1.88
CA LYS A 106 -0.83 9.76 -2.23
C LYS A 106 0.60 9.93 -1.74
N TRP A 107 0.95 9.27 -0.64
CA TRP A 107 2.25 9.46 0.02
C TRP A 107 3.35 8.58 -0.55
N LEU A 108 3.02 7.33 -0.88
CA LEU A 108 3.95 6.40 -1.51
C LEU A 108 3.18 5.67 -2.62
N HIS A 109 3.26 6.19 -3.84
CA HIS A 109 2.73 5.50 -5.02
C HIS A 109 3.84 5.00 -5.92
N ASP A 110 4.92 5.77 -6.11
CA ASP A 110 5.99 5.41 -7.06
C ASP A 110 7.31 6.13 -6.77
N ALA A 111 8.05 5.70 -5.74
CA ALA A 111 9.45 6.12 -5.57
C ALA A 111 10.39 5.01 -5.07
N TRP A 112 9.87 3.91 -4.51
CA TRP A 112 10.72 2.85 -3.97
C TRP A 112 11.25 1.88 -5.05
N LEU A 113 10.56 1.75 -6.19
CA LEU A 113 10.97 0.90 -7.32
C LEU A 113 12.22 1.38 -8.08
N ALA A 114 12.57 2.66 -7.98
CA ALA A 114 13.64 3.27 -8.78
C ALA A 114 15.06 3.06 -8.18
N GLN A 115 15.19 2.54 -6.95
CA GLN A 115 16.44 2.61 -6.20
C GLN A 115 16.99 1.26 -5.70
N GLN A 116 16.92 0.21 -6.52
CA GLN A 116 17.80 -0.96 -6.35
C GLN A 116 18.46 -1.37 -7.67
N LYS A 117 19.16 -0.41 -8.27
CA LYS A 117 20.35 -0.71 -9.09
C LYS A 117 21.56 -0.13 -8.39
N SER A 118 22.27 -0.97 -7.64
CA SER A 118 23.72 -0.87 -7.47
C SER A 118 24.28 -2.27 -7.39
#